data_AF-A0A3M9Z9N4-F1
#
_entry.id   AF-A0A3M9Z9N4-F1
#
_cell.length_a   1.000
_cell.length_b   1.000
_cell.length_c   1.000
_cell.angle_alpha   90.00
_cell.angle_beta   90.00
_cell.angle_gamma   90.00
#
_symmetry.space_group_name_H-M   'P 1'
#
loop_
_entity.id
_entity.type
_entity.pdbx_description
1 polymer ?
#
loop_
_entity_poly.entity_id
_entity_poly.type
_entity_poly.pdbx_seq_one_letter_code
_entity_poly.pdbx_strand_id
1 'polypeptide(L)'
;MQLGLTWKAILSTTAFSTLCLLTTGQQAQAASWKYSIDSFRDGTEASVIGDKSQFEFYGMAYKQTRDKLYFAFNSNLSLDGYQYKNALNGKISYGDLFLNFADTTSFDKANGKLYGIRFDQTNDTRFVSGSGKKKKVEDPKLGLYESVTATSVTTRNVGYSSLQQHTNTVNKQLKGHASYGDLAADTQYFDSSKAAFTSMASGSFLGAIEKIADFSKLGLNFAQFNAKGTYTFGFSVDKKLLPNGKFMASLFAECGNDGMVLAGELKDVPEPSLMAGLVTVGLLAASSRRRQATQA
;
A
#
# COMPACT_ATOMS: atom_id res chain seq x y z
N MET A 1 -50.81 -70.70 40.64
CA MET A 1 -51.09 -69.43 39.92
C MET A 1 -50.02 -68.43 40.33
N GLN A 2 -48.96 -68.25 39.54
CA GLN A 2 -48.84 -67.30 38.40
C GLN A 2 -48.47 -65.88 38.84
N LEU A 3 -47.26 -65.46 38.39
CA LEU A 3 -46.81 -64.10 37.99
C LEU A 3 -46.68 -63.03 39.09
N GLY A 4 -45.64 -62.19 39.18
CA GLY A 4 -44.48 -61.92 38.31
C GLY A 4 -43.62 -60.75 38.84
N LEU A 5 -42.42 -60.60 38.25
CA LEU A 5 -41.58 -59.41 37.92
C LEU A 5 -41.97 -58.02 38.54
N THR A 6 -41.11 -57.05 38.88
CA THR A 6 -39.76 -56.66 38.40
C THR A 6 -39.16 -55.49 39.23
N TRP A 7 -37.83 -55.33 39.09
CA TRP A 7 -36.94 -54.17 39.28
C TRP A 7 -37.51 -52.73 39.30
N LYS A 8 -36.85 -51.85 40.10
CA LYS A 8 -36.46 -50.44 39.83
C LYS A 8 -35.73 -49.89 41.08
N ALA A 9 -34.71 -49.05 41.07
CA ALA A 9 -33.83 -48.48 40.05
C ALA A 9 -32.64 -47.86 40.82
N ILE A 10 -31.39 -48.13 40.41
CA ILE A 10 -30.20 -47.43 40.92
C ILE A 10 -30.06 -46.15 40.10
N LEU A 11 -30.21 -45.00 40.74
CA LEU A 11 -29.96 -43.68 40.15
C LEU A 11 -28.45 -43.44 40.10
N SER A 12 -27.88 -43.60 38.91
CA SER A 12 -26.52 -43.15 38.59
C SER A 12 -26.59 -41.72 38.06
N THR A 13 -26.28 -40.74 38.90
CA THR A 13 -26.15 -39.33 38.54
C THR A 13 -24.84 -39.10 37.79
N THR A 14 -24.87 -39.22 36.46
CA THR A 14 -23.75 -38.81 35.60
C THR A 14 -23.83 -37.30 35.40
N ALA A 15 -23.05 -36.55 36.17
CA ALA A 15 -22.86 -35.11 35.94
C ALA A 15 -22.02 -34.91 34.67
N PHE A 16 -22.71 -34.68 33.54
CA PHE A 16 -22.07 -34.16 32.33
C PHE A 16 -21.76 -32.67 32.54
N SER A 17 -20.55 -32.37 33.00
CA SER A 17 -20.02 -31.02 32.97
C SER A 17 -19.73 -30.65 31.51
N THR A 18 -20.70 -30.08 30.82
CA THR A 18 -20.52 -29.46 29.50
C THR A 18 -19.64 -28.22 29.70
N LEU A 19 -18.33 -28.39 29.58
CA LEU A 19 -17.38 -27.28 29.52
C LEU A 19 -17.59 -26.56 28.18
N CYS A 20 -18.54 -25.63 28.13
CA CYS A 20 -18.64 -24.64 27.07
C CYS A 20 -17.40 -23.75 27.16
N LEU A 21 -16.30 -24.18 26.53
CA LEU A 21 -15.21 -23.29 26.13
C LEU A 21 -15.82 -22.29 25.14
N LEU A 22 -16.30 -21.17 25.65
CA LEU A 22 -16.55 -19.96 24.89
C LEU A 22 -15.19 -19.45 24.41
N THR A 23 -14.64 -20.10 23.39
CA THR A 23 -13.58 -19.51 22.59
C THR A 23 -14.24 -18.38 21.81
N THR A 24 -14.22 -17.17 22.39
CA THR A 24 -14.38 -15.96 21.60
C THR A 24 -13.17 -15.91 20.67
N GLY A 25 -13.27 -16.61 19.54
CA GLY A 25 -12.32 -16.51 18.47
C GLY A 25 -12.36 -15.06 18.02
N GLN A 26 -11.39 -14.25 18.46
CA GLN A 26 -11.05 -13.04 17.74
C GLN A 26 -10.71 -13.51 16.32
N GLN A 27 -11.68 -13.38 15.41
CA GLN A 27 -11.37 -13.38 13.99
C GLN A 27 -10.21 -12.41 13.86
N ALA A 28 -9.06 -12.87 13.35
CA ALA A 28 -7.98 -11.95 13.01
C ALA A 28 -8.56 -10.96 12.01
N GLN A 29 -8.92 -9.80 12.52
CA GLN A 29 -9.57 -8.76 11.77
C GLN A 29 -8.46 -8.22 10.89
N ALA A 30 -8.44 -8.63 9.62
CA ALA A 30 -7.56 -8.02 8.63
C ALA A 30 -7.71 -6.51 8.77
N ALA A 31 -6.60 -5.79 8.94
CA ALA A 31 -6.64 -4.38 9.28
C ALA A 31 -7.53 -3.63 8.27
N SER A 32 -8.33 -2.69 8.76
CA SER A 32 -9.10 -1.80 7.89
C SER A 32 -8.16 -1.00 6.99
N TRP A 33 -8.63 -0.58 5.82
CA TRP A 33 -7.90 0.39 5.01
C TRP A 33 -7.62 1.66 5.82
N LYS A 34 -6.42 2.20 5.63
CA LYS A 34 -6.01 3.52 6.09
C LYS A 34 -5.86 4.40 4.85
N TYR A 35 -6.43 5.58 4.90
CA TYR A 35 -6.54 6.50 3.77
C TYR A 35 -5.79 7.80 4.09
N SER A 36 -5.11 8.32 3.08
CA SER A 36 -4.66 9.70 2.97
C SER A 36 -5.44 10.29 1.80
N ILE A 37 -6.12 11.41 2.03
CA ILE A 37 -6.97 12.07 1.04
C ILE A 37 -6.33 13.41 0.72
N ASP A 38 -6.10 13.65 -0.56
CA ASP A 38 -5.46 14.88 -1.00
C ASP A 38 -6.45 16.03 -1.11
N SER A 39 -5.92 17.22 -1.40
CA SER A 39 -6.74 18.28 -1.97
C SER A 39 -7.28 17.83 -3.33
N PHE A 40 -8.45 18.35 -3.72
CA PHE A 40 -9.04 18.06 -5.04
C PHE A 40 -8.83 19.24 -6.01
N ARG A 41 -7.84 20.09 -5.71
CA ARG A 41 -7.61 21.40 -6.34
C ARG A 41 -6.12 21.76 -6.37
N ASP A 42 -5.24 20.82 -6.64
CA ASP A 42 -3.79 21.05 -6.66
C ASP A 42 -2.97 20.23 -7.65
N GLY A 43 -3.55 19.20 -8.26
CA GLY A 43 -3.01 18.64 -9.49
C GLY A 43 -3.13 19.66 -10.62
N THR A 44 -2.05 19.83 -11.38
CA THR A 44 -1.94 20.91 -12.38
C THR A 44 -1.65 20.39 -13.78
N GLU A 45 -2.25 21.03 -14.79
CA GLU A 45 -1.99 20.79 -16.21
C GLU A 45 -2.01 22.14 -16.94
N ALA A 46 -0.85 22.76 -17.09
CA ALA A 46 -0.71 24.14 -17.57
C ALA A 46 -1.55 25.15 -16.76
N SER A 47 -2.70 25.60 -17.29
CA SER A 47 -3.62 26.52 -16.60
C SER A 47 -4.84 25.82 -15.99
N VAL A 48 -4.92 24.50 -16.13
CA VAL A 48 -5.95 23.64 -15.55
C VAL A 48 -5.48 23.16 -14.19
N ILE A 49 -6.41 23.06 -13.24
CA ILE A 49 -6.15 22.63 -11.87
C ILE A 49 -7.28 21.74 -11.36
N GLY A 50 -6.97 20.85 -10.41
CA GLY A 50 -7.97 20.09 -9.68
C GLY A 50 -8.58 18.97 -10.51
N ASP A 51 -9.85 18.71 -10.25
CA ASP A 51 -10.68 17.72 -10.93
C ASP A 51 -10.61 17.68 -12.47
N LYS A 52 -10.29 18.81 -13.11
CA LYS A 52 -10.14 18.94 -14.56
C LYS A 52 -8.75 18.57 -15.08
N SER A 53 -7.74 18.54 -14.21
CA SER A 53 -6.36 18.17 -14.54
C SER A 53 -6.26 16.66 -14.73
N GLN A 54 -5.53 16.23 -15.76
CA GLN A 54 -5.15 14.82 -15.91
C GLN A 54 -4.20 14.34 -14.80
N PHE A 55 -3.55 15.24 -14.07
CA PHE A 55 -2.57 14.90 -13.05
C PHE A 55 -3.14 14.82 -11.63
N GLU A 56 -4.43 15.10 -11.45
CA GLU A 56 -5.07 15.14 -10.12
C GLU A 56 -5.00 13.80 -9.38
N PHE A 57 -4.41 13.79 -8.19
CA PHE A 57 -4.43 12.68 -7.25
C PHE A 57 -5.46 12.99 -6.16
N TYR A 58 -6.32 12.03 -5.81
CA TYR A 58 -7.38 12.24 -4.83
C TYR A 58 -7.15 11.46 -3.54
N GLY A 59 -6.50 10.31 -3.63
CA GLY A 59 -6.43 9.37 -2.53
C GLY A 59 -5.30 8.35 -2.67
N MET A 60 -4.62 8.10 -1.56
CA MET A 60 -3.74 6.95 -1.37
C MET A 60 -4.28 6.15 -0.18
N ALA A 61 -4.25 4.83 -0.27
CA ALA A 61 -4.64 3.97 0.84
C ALA A 61 -3.69 2.79 1.00
N TYR A 62 -3.52 2.32 2.23
CA TYR A 62 -2.84 1.07 2.50
C TYR A 62 -3.66 0.15 3.40
N LYS A 63 -3.42 -1.16 3.25
CA LYS A 63 -3.98 -2.21 4.10
C LYS A 63 -2.93 -3.26 4.32
N GLN A 64 -2.80 -3.75 5.55
CA GLN A 64 -1.88 -4.83 5.88
C GLN A 64 -2.63 -6.07 6.35
N THR A 65 -2.08 -7.23 5.99
CA THR A 65 -2.47 -8.54 6.49
C THR A 65 -1.27 -9.18 7.19
N ARG A 66 -1.35 -10.48 7.50
CA ARG A 66 -0.20 -11.23 7.97
C ARG A 66 0.96 -11.17 6.96
N ASP A 67 0.68 -11.45 5.70
CA ASP A 67 1.71 -11.71 4.68
C ASP A 67 1.90 -10.58 3.68
N LYS A 68 0.90 -9.70 3.54
CA LYS A 68 0.86 -8.72 2.46
C LYS A 68 0.62 -7.30 2.96
N LEU A 69 1.29 -6.36 2.30
CA LEU A 69 0.99 -4.94 2.35
C LEU A 69 0.41 -4.52 1.00
N TYR A 70 -0.82 -4.02 1.02
CA TYR A 70 -1.56 -3.55 -0.14
C TYR A 70 -1.50 -2.03 -0.18
N PHE A 71 -1.33 -1.48 -1.38
CA PHE A 71 -1.47 -0.06 -1.69
C PHE A 71 -2.56 0.11 -2.75
N ALA A 72 -3.30 1.21 -2.65
CA ALA A 72 -4.29 1.63 -3.62
C ALA A 72 -4.21 3.14 -3.84
N PHE A 73 -4.53 3.58 -5.05
CA PHE A 73 -4.48 4.97 -5.49
C PHE A 73 -5.75 5.31 -6.25
N ASN A 74 -6.21 6.55 -6.11
CA ASN A 74 -7.30 7.13 -6.88
C ASN A 74 -6.86 8.47 -7.47
N SER A 75 -7.00 8.63 -8.78
CA SER A 75 -6.39 9.73 -9.55
C SER A 75 -7.03 9.88 -10.93
N ASN A 76 -6.74 10.99 -11.61
CA ASN A 76 -7.08 11.21 -13.01
C ASN A 76 -6.00 10.73 -13.98
N LEU A 77 -4.78 10.47 -13.50
CA LEU A 77 -3.67 10.03 -14.36
C LEU A 77 -3.81 8.54 -14.71
N SER A 78 -3.81 8.19 -15.99
CA SER A 78 -3.83 6.78 -16.41
C SER A 78 -2.50 6.09 -16.11
N LEU A 79 -2.52 4.77 -15.84
CA LEU A 79 -1.30 3.94 -15.80
C LEU A 79 -0.59 3.83 -17.16
N ASP A 80 -1.25 4.22 -18.25
CA ASP A 80 -0.60 4.36 -19.56
C ASP A 80 0.18 5.68 -19.71
N GLY A 81 0.05 6.57 -18.71
CA GLY A 81 0.62 7.92 -18.69
C GLY A 81 -0.16 8.93 -19.53
N TYR A 82 0.23 10.19 -19.42
CA TYR A 82 -0.24 11.31 -20.23
C TYR A 82 0.72 11.52 -21.41
N GLN A 83 0.23 11.41 -22.65
CA GLN A 83 1.06 11.56 -23.85
C GLN A 83 1.52 13.00 -24.01
N TYR A 84 2.84 13.22 -23.99
CA TYR A 84 3.42 14.55 -24.13
C TYR A 84 4.79 14.47 -24.81
N LYS A 85 4.86 14.92 -26.06
CA LYS A 85 6.04 14.79 -26.94
C LYS A 85 7.35 15.36 -26.37
N ASN A 86 7.27 16.28 -25.43
CA ASN A 86 8.43 16.93 -24.82
C ASN A 86 8.85 16.27 -23.48
N ALA A 87 8.12 15.26 -23.00
CA ALA A 87 8.52 14.46 -21.86
C ALA A 87 9.65 13.48 -22.26
N LEU A 88 10.43 13.02 -21.28
CA LEU A 88 11.67 12.28 -21.49
C LEU A 88 11.50 11.03 -22.37
N ASN A 89 10.37 10.34 -22.25
CA ASN A 89 10.03 9.16 -23.02
C ASN A 89 8.76 9.34 -23.89
N GLY A 90 8.36 10.59 -24.14
CA GLY A 90 7.15 10.94 -24.89
C GLY A 90 5.85 10.88 -24.09
N LYS A 91 5.91 10.58 -22.78
CA LYS A 91 4.78 10.60 -21.86
C LYS A 91 5.21 11.00 -20.45
N ILE A 92 4.23 11.38 -19.65
CA ILE A 92 4.38 11.68 -18.23
C ILE A 92 3.58 10.64 -17.45
N SER A 93 4.23 9.87 -16.61
CA SER A 93 3.60 8.73 -15.92
C SER A 93 3.60 8.96 -14.41
N TYR A 94 3.31 7.89 -13.65
CA TYR A 94 3.59 7.90 -12.22
C TYR A 94 5.08 7.77 -11.95
N GLY A 95 5.53 8.43 -10.89
CA GLY A 95 6.80 8.08 -10.27
C GLY A 95 6.77 6.70 -9.60
N ASP A 96 7.90 6.33 -9.00
CA ASP A 96 7.95 5.21 -8.06
C ASP A 96 7.30 5.59 -6.73
N LEU A 97 6.70 4.60 -6.06
CA LEU A 97 6.25 4.76 -4.68
C LEU A 97 7.45 4.57 -3.74
N PHE A 98 7.80 5.57 -2.95
CA PHE A 98 8.86 5.47 -1.94
C PHE A 98 8.27 5.21 -0.57
N LEU A 99 8.87 4.29 0.18
CA LEU A 99 8.56 4.03 1.59
C LEU A 99 9.78 4.38 2.44
N ASN A 100 9.59 5.33 3.35
CA ASN A 100 10.62 5.80 4.27
C ASN A 100 10.36 5.28 5.67
N PHE A 101 11.09 4.23 6.06
CA PHE A 101 11.11 3.69 7.43
C PHE A 101 12.28 4.24 8.27
N ALA A 102 13.24 4.91 7.65
CA ALA A 102 14.51 5.28 8.28
C ALA A 102 14.44 6.62 9.02
N ASP A 103 13.80 7.63 8.44
CA ASP A 103 13.60 8.95 9.05
C ASP A 103 12.28 9.55 8.55
N THR A 104 11.19 9.31 9.28
CA THR A 104 9.86 9.80 8.89
C THR A 104 9.72 11.33 8.99
N THR A 105 10.77 12.07 9.37
CA THR A 105 10.79 13.53 9.44
C THR A 105 11.50 14.19 8.27
N SER A 106 12.26 13.45 7.46
CA SER A 106 12.98 14.01 6.31
C SER A 106 13.22 12.96 5.22
N PHE A 107 12.71 13.22 4.02
CA PHE A 107 12.95 12.39 2.85
C PHE A 107 14.42 12.40 2.43
N ASP A 108 15.05 13.58 2.41
CA ASP A 108 16.45 13.75 2.01
C ASP A 108 17.41 12.94 2.89
N LYS A 109 17.19 12.93 4.22
CA LYS A 109 18.02 12.15 5.16
C LYS A 109 17.85 10.64 4.99
N ALA A 110 16.68 10.20 4.53
CA ALA A 110 16.40 8.81 4.25
C ALA A 110 16.86 8.37 2.85
N ASN A 111 17.21 9.30 1.97
CA ASN A 111 17.63 8.98 0.60
C ASN A 111 18.87 8.08 0.60
N GLY A 112 18.81 6.98 -0.17
CA GLY A 112 19.80 5.89 -0.13
C GLY A 112 19.46 4.77 0.88
N LYS A 113 18.46 4.97 1.74
CA LYS A 113 17.92 3.98 2.69
C LYS A 113 16.42 3.74 2.50
N LEU A 114 15.85 4.27 1.41
CA LEU A 114 14.44 4.12 1.10
C LEU A 114 14.17 2.68 0.66
N TYR A 115 12.91 2.28 0.81
CA TYR A 115 12.34 1.24 -0.05
C TYR A 115 11.63 1.94 -1.21
N GLY A 116 11.68 1.34 -2.39
CA GLY A 116 11.03 1.87 -3.59
C GLY A 116 10.23 0.78 -4.28
N ILE A 117 9.07 1.13 -4.80
CA ILE A 117 8.21 0.21 -5.53
C ILE A 117 8.00 0.77 -6.93
N ARG A 118 8.58 0.07 -7.91
CA ARG A 118 8.32 0.31 -9.33
C ARG A 118 7.12 -0.51 -9.76
N PHE A 119 6.01 0.14 -10.01
CA PHE A 119 4.75 -0.53 -10.39
C PHE A 119 4.30 -0.21 -11.81
N ASP A 120 4.86 0.83 -12.40
CA ASP A 120 4.56 1.31 -13.74
C ASP A 120 5.77 1.06 -14.65
N GLN A 121 5.55 0.37 -15.77
CA GLN A 121 6.61 0.12 -16.77
C GLN A 121 6.93 1.38 -17.57
N THR A 122 6.00 2.33 -17.57
CA THR A 122 6.08 3.54 -18.36
C THR A 122 6.85 4.67 -17.69
N ASN A 123 7.23 4.49 -16.42
CA ASN A 123 8.05 5.46 -15.72
C ASN A 123 9.52 5.48 -16.19
N ASP A 124 10.17 6.61 -15.93
CA ASP A 124 11.51 7.02 -16.31
C ASP A 124 12.59 6.56 -15.35
N THR A 125 12.27 5.61 -14.48
CA THR A 125 13.23 4.98 -13.60
C THR A 125 14.28 4.22 -14.38
N ARG A 126 15.54 4.61 -14.22
CA ARG A 126 16.69 4.06 -14.94
C ARG A 126 17.88 3.98 -14.00
N PHE A 127 18.51 2.81 -13.92
CA PHE A 127 19.74 2.64 -13.14
C PHE A 127 20.94 2.90 -14.03
N VAL A 128 21.79 3.84 -13.62
CA VAL A 128 22.97 4.21 -14.37
C VAL A 128 24.21 3.74 -13.62
N SER A 129 24.97 2.83 -14.23
CA SER A 129 26.24 2.35 -13.70
C SER A 129 27.41 2.67 -14.63
N GLY A 130 28.63 2.69 -14.09
CA GLY A 130 29.85 3.04 -14.83
C GLY A 130 30.15 4.55 -14.85
N SER A 131 31.30 4.91 -15.43
CA SER A 131 31.81 6.28 -15.46
C SER A 131 32.23 6.73 -16.87
N GLY A 132 32.21 8.04 -17.10
CA GLY A 132 32.58 8.64 -18.38
C GLY A 132 31.76 8.13 -19.56
N LYS A 133 32.43 7.74 -20.64
CA LYS A 133 31.80 7.23 -21.88
C LYS A 133 31.25 5.79 -21.76
N LYS A 134 31.47 5.11 -20.63
CA LYS A 134 31.05 3.70 -20.41
C LYS A 134 29.85 3.59 -19.45
N LYS A 135 28.91 4.54 -19.55
CA LYS A 135 27.67 4.47 -18.76
C LYS A 135 26.77 3.38 -19.34
N LYS A 136 26.34 2.44 -18.49
CA LYS A 136 25.30 1.47 -18.80
C LYS A 136 24.01 1.95 -18.16
N VAL A 137 22.96 2.06 -18.97
CA VAL A 137 21.61 2.37 -18.51
C VAL A 137 20.84 1.06 -18.45
N GLU A 138 20.31 0.74 -17.29
CA GLU A 138 19.49 -0.44 -17.04
C GLU A 138 18.05 -0.02 -16.77
N ASP A 139 17.11 -0.79 -17.30
CA ASP A 139 15.69 -0.64 -17.04
C ASP A 139 15.27 -1.66 -15.98
N PRO A 140 15.15 -1.26 -14.69
CA PRO A 140 14.85 -2.21 -13.62
C PRO A 140 13.44 -2.83 -13.78
N LYS A 141 13.27 -4.10 -13.43
CA LYS A 141 11.95 -4.75 -13.46
C LYS A 141 10.93 -4.09 -12.52
N LEU A 142 9.64 -4.38 -12.73
CA LEU A 142 8.62 -4.03 -11.75
C LEU A 142 8.85 -4.80 -10.43
N GLY A 143 8.70 -4.13 -9.29
CA GLY A 143 8.78 -4.76 -7.98
C GLY A 143 9.23 -3.83 -6.86
N LEU A 144 9.51 -4.45 -5.72
CA LEU A 144 10.02 -3.83 -4.50
C LEU A 144 11.55 -3.84 -4.49
N TYR A 145 12.11 -2.72 -4.07
CA TYR A 145 13.54 -2.46 -3.96
C TYR A 145 13.88 -1.94 -2.57
N GLU A 146 15.10 -2.23 -2.09
CA GLU A 146 15.69 -1.63 -0.89
C GLU A 146 16.94 -0.81 -1.22
N SER A 147 17.43 -0.07 -0.21
CA SER A 147 18.60 0.82 -0.34
C SER A 147 18.46 1.77 -1.53
N VAL A 148 17.24 2.28 -1.70
CA VAL A 148 16.85 3.07 -2.84
C VAL A 148 17.38 4.49 -2.70
N THR A 149 18.06 4.94 -3.75
CA THR A 149 18.35 6.36 -3.95
C THR A 149 17.32 6.91 -4.94
N ALA A 150 16.52 7.86 -4.49
CA ALA A 150 15.56 8.58 -5.31
C ALA A 150 16.25 9.73 -6.07
N THR A 151 15.71 10.03 -7.24
CA THR A 151 16.06 11.15 -8.11
C THR A 151 14.80 11.82 -8.64
N SER A 152 14.93 13.05 -9.12
CA SER A 152 13.87 13.79 -9.79
C SER A 152 14.04 13.68 -11.31
N VAL A 153 12.96 13.38 -12.02
CA VAL A 153 12.84 13.60 -13.48
C VAL A 153 11.87 14.74 -13.82
N THR A 154 11.33 15.40 -12.80
CA THR A 154 10.32 16.47 -12.85
C THR A 154 10.58 17.51 -13.93
N THR A 155 11.76 18.12 -13.93
CA THR A 155 12.10 19.16 -14.93
C THR A 155 12.29 18.61 -16.34
N ARG A 156 12.64 17.33 -16.50
CA ARG A 156 12.71 16.65 -17.80
C ARG A 156 11.32 16.34 -18.34
N ASN A 157 10.35 16.14 -17.45
CA ASN A 157 8.94 15.93 -17.77
C ASN A 157 8.11 17.23 -17.68
N VAL A 158 8.77 18.37 -17.92
CA VAL A 158 8.15 19.71 -18.06
C VAL A 158 7.32 20.10 -16.83
N GLY A 159 7.78 19.62 -15.68
CA GLY A 159 7.24 19.91 -14.36
C GLY A 159 7.83 21.14 -13.71
N TYR A 160 7.46 21.34 -12.45
CA TYR A 160 8.02 22.40 -11.60
C TYR A 160 9.49 22.14 -11.25
N SER A 161 10.29 23.19 -11.14
CA SER A 161 11.69 23.08 -10.70
C SER A 161 11.83 22.90 -9.19
N SER A 162 10.77 23.22 -8.43
CA SER A 162 10.69 22.95 -7.00
C SER A 162 9.25 22.72 -6.50
N LEU A 163 9.12 22.01 -5.38
CA LEU A 163 7.84 21.85 -4.68
C LEU A 163 7.26 23.21 -4.23
N GLN A 164 8.11 24.16 -3.85
CA GLN A 164 7.69 25.53 -3.53
C GLN A 164 7.13 26.25 -4.76
N GLN A 165 7.68 26.02 -5.96
CA GLN A 165 7.14 26.60 -7.19
C GLN A 165 5.75 26.03 -7.50
N HIS A 166 5.55 24.72 -7.37
CA HIS A 166 4.23 24.07 -7.47
C HIS A 166 3.25 24.71 -6.48
N THR A 167 3.60 24.70 -5.19
CA THR A 167 2.75 25.23 -4.11
C THR A 167 2.35 26.68 -4.35
N ASN A 168 3.30 27.53 -4.77
CA ASN A 168 3.02 28.93 -5.11
C ASN A 168 2.10 29.06 -6.33
N THR A 169 2.28 28.22 -7.35
CA THR A 169 1.45 28.23 -8.56
C THR A 169 0.02 27.86 -8.21
N VAL A 170 -0.17 26.74 -7.52
CA VAL A 170 -1.48 26.27 -7.04
C VAL A 170 -2.16 27.34 -6.18
N ASN A 171 -1.52 27.78 -5.10
CA ASN A 171 -2.17 28.63 -4.10
C ASN A 171 -2.35 30.07 -4.60
N LYS A 172 -1.37 30.64 -5.29
CA LYS A 172 -1.36 32.08 -5.61
C LYS A 172 -1.87 32.37 -7.01
N GLN A 173 -1.52 31.55 -8.00
CA GLN A 173 -1.85 31.81 -9.40
C GLN A 173 -3.18 31.16 -9.78
N LEU A 174 -3.35 29.87 -9.48
CA LEU A 174 -4.50 29.08 -9.90
C LEU A 174 -5.64 29.05 -8.86
N LYS A 175 -5.41 29.64 -7.68
CA LYS A 175 -6.40 29.74 -6.57
C LYS A 175 -6.92 28.36 -6.12
N GLY A 176 -6.03 27.37 -6.15
CA GLY A 176 -6.23 26.04 -5.58
C GLY A 176 -5.80 25.96 -4.12
N HIS A 177 -5.58 24.74 -3.65
CA HIS A 177 -5.08 24.47 -2.30
C HIS A 177 -4.09 23.32 -2.33
N ALA A 178 -2.80 23.62 -2.33
CA ALA A 178 -1.76 22.60 -2.37
C ALA A 178 -1.73 21.80 -1.06
N SER A 179 -1.68 20.49 -1.20
CA SER A 179 -1.51 19.52 -0.13
C SER A 179 -0.67 18.34 -0.64
N TYR A 180 -0.29 17.44 0.26
CA TYR A 180 0.28 16.14 -0.09
C TYR A 180 -0.45 15.05 0.70
N GLY A 181 -1.78 15.13 0.80
CA GLY A 181 -2.58 14.28 1.67
C GLY A 181 -2.29 14.46 3.17
N ASP A 182 -1.64 13.48 3.81
CA ASP A 182 -1.36 13.49 5.26
C ASP A 182 -0.33 14.55 5.69
N LEU A 183 0.35 15.18 4.72
CA LEU A 183 1.26 16.29 4.96
C LEU A 183 0.76 17.55 4.27
N ALA A 184 0.89 18.70 4.94
CA ALA A 184 0.69 20.00 4.31
C ALA A 184 1.76 20.28 3.24
N ALA A 185 1.43 21.12 2.25
CA ALA A 185 2.36 21.45 1.16
C ALA A 185 3.64 22.19 1.60
N ASP A 186 3.63 22.86 2.76
CA ASP A 186 4.78 23.53 3.38
C ASP A 186 5.52 22.65 4.41
N THR A 187 5.27 21.35 4.40
CA THR A 187 5.93 20.37 5.26
C THR A 187 7.46 20.44 5.18
N GLN A 188 8.13 20.19 6.32
CA GLN A 188 9.59 20.05 6.40
C GLN A 188 10.09 18.67 5.95
N TYR A 189 9.19 17.73 5.71
CA TYR A 189 9.55 16.37 5.27
C TYR A 189 10.30 16.38 3.94
N PHE A 190 9.89 17.26 3.03
CA PHE A 190 10.60 17.53 1.79
C PHE A 190 11.34 18.87 1.86
N ASP A 191 12.49 18.95 1.20
CA ASP A 191 13.10 20.25 0.92
C ASP A 191 12.31 20.95 -0.19
N SER A 192 11.47 21.91 0.22
CA SER A 192 10.59 22.64 -0.70
C SER A 192 11.34 23.40 -1.82
N SER A 193 12.65 23.64 -1.66
CA SER A 193 13.47 24.30 -2.69
C SER A 193 13.87 23.38 -3.84
N LYS A 194 13.66 22.06 -3.70
CA LYS A 194 14.00 21.04 -4.71
C LYS A 194 12.76 20.55 -5.44
N ALA A 195 12.97 20.03 -6.65
CA ALA A 195 11.97 19.29 -7.39
C ALA A 195 11.59 17.99 -6.67
N ALA A 196 10.38 17.48 -6.94
CA ALA A 196 9.90 16.22 -6.36
C ALA A 196 10.83 15.05 -6.73
N PHE A 197 11.09 14.16 -5.77
CA PHE A 197 11.72 12.88 -6.04
C PHE A 197 10.67 11.92 -6.61
N THR A 198 10.81 11.58 -7.88
CA THR A 198 9.80 10.84 -8.63
C THR A 198 10.28 9.47 -9.07
N SER A 199 11.59 9.21 -9.16
CA SER A 199 12.12 8.01 -9.79
C SER A 199 13.29 7.43 -9.00
N MET A 200 13.52 6.13 -9.08
CA MET A 200 14.71 5.51 -8.49
C MET A 200 15.93 5.71 -9.41
N ALA A 201 17.03 6.21 -8.85
CA ALA A 201 18.34 6.20 -9.49
C ALA A 201 19.10 4.89 -9.26
N SER A 202 18.85 4.23 -8.12
CA SER A 202 19.44 2.94 -7.76
C SER A 202 18.57 2.21 -6.74
N GLY A 203 18.79 0.90 -6.61
CA GLY A 203 18.21 0.06 -5.56
C GLY A 203 18.51 -1.42 -5.79
N SER A 204 18.35 -2.23 -4.74
CA SER A 204 18.48 -3.69 -4.81
C SER A 204 17.10 -4.34 -4.85
N PHE A 205 16.83 -5.15 -5.87
CA PHE A 205 15.52 -5.81 -6.01
C PHE A 205 15.30 -6.85 -4.91
N LEU A 206 14.17 -6.76 -4.23
CA LEU A 206 13.76 -7.69 -3.18
C LEU A 206 12.71 -8.70 -3.65
N GLY A 207 11.75 -8.27 -4.46
CA GLY A 207 10.62 -9.12 -4.82
C GLY A 207 9.67 -8.49 -5.82
N ALA A 208 8.90 -9.32 -6.50
CA ALA A 208 7.86 -8.85 -7.41
C ALA A 208 6.68 -8.25 -6.64
N ILE A 209 5.93 -7.38 -7.31
CA ILE A 209 4.63 -6.90 -6.83
C ILE A 209 3.50 -7.71 -7.46
N GLU A 210 2.36 -7.78 -6.79
CA GLU A 210 1.12 -8.37 -7.32
C GLU A 210 0.12 -7.26 -7.61
N LYS A 211 -0.22 -7.04 -8.89
CA LYS A 211 -1.25 -6.08 -9.28
C LYS A 211 -2.62 -6.54 -8.78
N ILE A 212 -3.44 -5.60 -8.33
CA ILE A 212 -4.79 -5.87 -7.83
C ILE A 212 -5.79 -5.50 -8.93
N ALA A 213 -6.50 -6.50 -9.44
CA ALA A 213 -7.51 -6.30 -10.49
C ALA A 213 -8.88 -5.87 -9.92
N ASP A 214 -9.18 -6.26 -8.67
CA ASP A 214 -10.47 -5.99 -8.03
C ASP A 214 -10.28 -5.73 -6.53
N PHE A 215 -10.59 -4.50 -6.12
CA PHE A 215 -10.52 -4.06 -4.73
C PHE A 215 -11.81 -4.29 -3.93
N SER A 216 -12.91 -4.68 -4.57
CA SER A 216 -14.22 -4.83 -3.90
C SER A 216 -14.15 -5.85 -2.76
N LYS A 217 -13.47 -6.98 -2.99
CA LYS A 217 -13.24 -8.03 -1.99
C LYS A 217 -12.31 -7.61 -0.85
N LEU A 218 -11.49 -6.58 -1.07
CA LEU A 218 -10.61 -6.02 -0.05
C LEU A 218 -11.30 -4.93 0.78
N GLY A 219 -12.48 -4.46 0.38
CA GLY A 219 -13.26 -3.43 1.07
C GLY A 219 -12.70 -2.01 0.90
N LEU A 220 -12.00 -1.73 -0.20
CA LEU A 220 -11.54 -0.37 -0.51
C LEU A 220 -12.75 0.51 -0.87
N ASN A 221 -12.78 1.74 -0.37
CA ASN A 221 -13.83 2.70 -0.67
C ASN A 221 -13.30 4.14 -0.60
N PHE A 222 -12.77 4.68 -1.70
CA PHE A 222 -12.41 6.10 -1.79
C PHE A 222 -13.63 7.02 -1.88
N ALA A 223 -14.76 6.53 -2.40
CA ALA A 223 -15.97 7.32 -2.60
C ALA A 223 -16.58 7.85 -1.29
N GLN A 224 -16.29 7.21 -0.14
CA GLN A 224 -16.71 7.73 1.17
C GLN A 224 -16.10 9.12 1.50
N PHE A 225 -15.00 9.48 0.83
CA PHE A 225 -14.34 10.78 0.96
C PHE A 225 -14.62 11.72 -0.23
N ASN A 226 -15.52 11.34 -1.14
CA ASN A 226 -15.74 12.01 -2.42
C ASN A 226 -14.49 12.06 -3.33
N ALA A 227 -13.47 11.24 -3.06
CA ALA A 227 -12.34 11.00 -3.96
C ALA A 227 -12.84 10.18 -5.17
N LYS A 228 -13.02 10.88 -6.29
CA LYS A 228 -13.72 10.41 -7.50
C LYS A 228 -12.81 10.50 -8.75
N GLY A 229 -11.52 10.26 -8.57
CA GLY A 229 -10.59 10.15 -9.69
C GLY A 229 -11.03 9.09 -10.69
N THR A 230 -10.70 9.35 -11.95
CA THR A 230 -11.08 8.52 -13.11
C THR A 230 -10.55 7.08 -12.99
N TYR A 231 -9.38 6.90 -12.39
CA TYR A 231 -8.71 5.62 -12.26
C TYR A 231 -8.55 5.23 -10.79
N THR A 232 -8.74 3.94 -10.51
CA THR A 232 -8.36 3.32 -9.24
C THR A 232 -7.52 2.09 -9.52
N PHE A 233 -6.32 2.04 -8.96
CA PHE A 233 -5.39 0.93 -9.17
C PHE A 233 -4.55 0.69 -7.91
N GLY A 234 -3.76 -0.38 -7.94
CA GLY A 234 -2.77 -0.63 -6.92
C GLY A 234 -2.22 -2.05 -6.97
N PHE A 235 -1.48 -2.38 -5.92
CA PHE A 235 -0.64 -3.58 -5.89
C PHE A 235 -0.39 -4.01 -4.45
N SER A 236 0.12 -5.21 -4.28
CA SER A 236 0.63 -5.69 -3.00
C SER A 236 2.07 -6.14 -3.08
N VAL A 237 2.75 -6.08 -1.94
CA VAL A 237 4.10 -6.61 -1.72
C VAL A 237 4.08 -7.62 -0.57
N ASP A 238 5.06 -8.52 -0.56
CA ASP A 238 5.30 -9.41 0.57
C ASP A 238 5.81 -8.59 1.77
N LYS A 239 5.03 -8.60 2.86
CA LYS A 239 5.32 -7.79 4.04
C LYS A 239 6.62 -8.22 4.72
N LYS A 240 7.04 -9.49 4.58
CA LYS A 240 8.28 -9.98 5.18
C LYS A 240 9.54 -9.36 4.58
N LEU A 241 9.40 -8.70 3.42
CA LEU A 241 10.48 -7.98 2.75
C LEU A 241 10.62 -6.54 3.24
N LEU A 242 9.76 -6.10 4.16
CA LEU A 242 9.73 -4.75 4.72
C LEU A 242 9.99 -4.80 6.23
N PRO A 243 10.61 -3.76 6.80
CA PRO A 243 10.74 -3.63 8.25
C PRO A 243 9.39 -3.30 8.88
N ASN A 244 9.22 -3.70 10.14
CA ASN A 244 8.12 -3.20 10.97
C ASN A 244 8.41 -1.76 11.42
N GLY A 245 7.36 -1.04 11.81
CA GLY A 245 7.44 0.33 12.33
C GLY A 245 6.70 1.36 11.49
N LYS A 246 6.86 2.62 11.88
CA LYS A 246 6.26 3.77 11.17
C LYS A 246 6.96 4.00 9.83
N PHE A 247 6.19 4.41 8.83
CA PHE A 247 6.73 4.82 7.55
C PHE A 247 5.95 6.00 6.96
N MET A 248 6.62 6.73 6.07
CA MET A 248 5.97 7.64 5.14
C MET A 248 6.01 7.03 3.74
N ALA A 249 4.85 6.88 3.11
CA ALA A 249 4.72 6.50 1.71
C ALA A 249 4.52 7.76 0.87
N SER A 250 5.34 7.99 -0.15
CA SER A 250 5.22 9.17 -1.03
C SER A 250 5.22 8.76 -2.49
N LEU A 251 4.29 9.32 -3.25
CA LEU A 251 4.15 9.12 -4.69
C LEU A 251 3.88 10.46 -5.36
N PHE A 252 4.60 10.75 -6.43
CA PHE A 252 4.37 11.94 -7.27
C PHE A 252 4.15 11.51 -8.72
N ALA A 253 3.41 12.30 -9.49
CA ALA A 253 3.51 12.21 -10.95
C ALA A 253 4.94 12.56 -11.37
N GLU A 254 5.43 12.04 -12.50
CA GLU A 254 6.83 12.27 -12.89
C GLU A 254 7.16 13.73 -13.18
N CYS A 255 6.16 14.52 -13.59
CA CYS A 255 6.25 15.97 -13.73
C CYS A 255 6.12 16.72 -12.39
N GLY A 256 5.85 16.05 -11.27
CA GLY A 256 5.62 16.69 -9.97
C GLY A 256 4.50 17.73 -9.97
N ASN A 257 3.56 17.62 -10.92
CA ASN A 257 2.38 18.49 -11.00
C ASN A 257 1.35 18.15 -9.92
N ASP A 258 1.49 16.98 -9.32
CA ASP A 258 0.75 16.51 -8.17
C ASP A 258 1.55 15.41 -7.43
N GLY A 259 1.20 15.15 -6.18
CA GLY A 259 1.71 14.02 -5.42
C GLY A 259 1.12 13.91 -4.02
N MET A 260 1.19 12.71 -3.47
CA MET A 260 0.56 12.36 -2.20
C MET A 260 1.56 11.73 -1.25
N VAL A 261 1.32 11.98 0.03
CA VAL A 261 1.99 11.33 1.14
C VAL A 261 0.96 10.67 2.05
N LEU A 262 1.30 9.47 2.51
CA LEU A 262 0.54 8.72 3.49
C LEU A 262 1.45 8.36 4.67
N ALA A 263 1.00 8.63 5.89
CA ALA A 263 1.64 8.15 7.11
C ALA A 263 1.09 6.77 7.48
N GLY A 264 1.98 5.80 7.66
CA GLY A 264 1.62 4.43 7.95
C GLY A 264 2.43 3.82 9.09
N GLU A 265 2.00 2.64 9.52
CA GLU A 265 2.70 1.82 10.49
C GLU A 265 2.51 0.33 10.14
N LEU A 266 3.62 -0.38 9.94
CA LEU A 266 3.64 -1.83 9.76
C LEU A 266 3.82 -2.51 11.12
N LYS A 267 2.94 -3.48 11.38
CA LYS A 267 2.97 -4.29 12.60
C LYS A 267 2.87 -5.76 12.24
N ASP A 268 3.35 -6.59 13.16
CA ASP A 268 3.03 -8.01 13.14
C ASP A 268 1.52 -8.15 13.35
N VAL A 269 0.87 -8.83 12.40
CA VAL A 269 -0.56 -9.13 12.46
C VAL A 269 -0.63 -10.62 12.82
N PRO A 270 -1.06 -10.98 14.04
CA PRO A 270 -1.12 -12.37 14.47
C PRO A 270 -1.99 -13.20 13.51
N GLU A 271 -1.59 -14.44 13.27
CA GLU A 271 -2.46 -15.36 12.54
C GLU A 271 -3.76 -15.57 13.32
N PRO A 272 -4.93 -15.70 12.65
CA PRO A 272 -6.11 -16.17 13.33
C PRO A 272 -5.86 -17.57 13.87
N SER A 273 -5.67 -17.68 15.19
CA SER A 273 -5.47 -18.93 15.94
C SER A 273 -6.59 -19.95 15.77
N LEU A 274 -7.72 -19.53 15.19
CA LEU A 274 -8.84 -20.38 14.78
C LEU A 274 -8.45 -21.50 13.81
N MET A 275 -7.46 -21.31 12.92
CA MET A 275 -7.03 -22.37 11.99
C MET A 275 -6.28 -23.50 12.70
N ALA A 276 -5.46 -23.17 13.70
CA ALA A 276 -4.79 -24.18 14.51
C ALA A 276 -5.82 -24.97 15.35
N GLY A 277 -6.79 -24.28 15.96
CA GLY A 277 -7.83 -24.92 16.78
C GLY A 277 -8.72 -25.90 16.00
N LEU A 278 -9.11 -25.56 14.77
CA LEU A 278 -9.94 -26.44 13.92
C LEU A 278 -9.20 -27.72 13.50
N VAL A 279 -7.91 -27.63 13.21
CA VAL A 279 -7.09 -28.81 12.89
C VAL A 279 -6.98 -29.74 14.12
N THR A 280 -6.77 -29.18 15.32
CA THR A 280 -6.69 -29.98 16.55
C THR A 280 -8.03 -30.65 16.88
N VAL A 281 -9.14 -29.92 16.77
CA VAL A 281 -10.49 -30.50 17.01
C VAL A 281 -10.82 -31.56 15.96
N GLY A 282 -10.48 -31.34 14.69
CA GLY A 282 -10.66 -32.33 13.63
C GLY A 282 -9.86 -33.62 13.88
N LEU A 283 -8.61 -33.52 14.33
CA LEU A 283 -7.76 -34.67 14.67
C LEU A 283 -8.27 -35.43 15.91
N LEU A 284 -8.81 -34.72 16.91
CA LEU A 284 -9.43 -35.33 18.09
C LEU A 284 -10.76 -36.04 17.76
N ALA A 285 -11.56 -35.46 16.86
CA ALA A 285 -12.79 -36.09 16.37
C ALA A 285 -12.51 -37.33 15.49
N ALA A 286 -11.48 -37.29 14.65
CA ALA A 286 -11.08 -38.42 13.82
C ALA A 286 -10.47 -39.58 14.62
N SER A 287 -9.66 -39.26 15.64
CA SER A 287 -9.05 -40.27 16.52
C SER A 287 -10.07 -40.94 17.46
N SER A 288 -11.07 -40.20 17.95
CA SER A 288 -12.17 -40.77 18.74
C SER A 288 -13.07 -41.68 17.91
N ARG A 289 -13.38 -41.32 16.65
CA ARG A 289 -14.11 -42.21 15.73
C ARG A 289 -13.34 -43.49 15.38
N ARG A 290 -12.02 -43.41 15.21
CA ARG A 290 -11.19 -44.62 15.00
C ARG A 290 -11.24 -45.58 16.18
N ARG A 291 -11.19 -45.07 17.42
CA ARG A 291 -11.29 -45.91 18.64
C ARG A 291 -12.66 -46.61 18.77
N GLN A 292 -13.75 -45.93 18.39
CA GLN A 292 -15.08 -46.55 18.39
C GLN A 292 -15.22 -47.65 17.34
N ALA A 293 -14.59 -47.50 16.17
CA ALA A 293 -14.62 -48.51 15.11
C ALA A 293 -13.75 -49.75 15.37
N THR A 294 -12.86 -49.73 16.38
CA THR A 294 -12.04 -50.90 16.75
C THR A 294 -12.59 -51.67 17.95
N GLN A 295 -13.70 -51.22 18.54
CA GLN A 295 -14.37 -51.87 19.68
C GLN A 295 -15.73 -52.51 19.32
N ALA A 296 -16.04 -52.59 18.02
CA ALA A 296 -17.15 -53.37 17.47
C ALA A 296 -16.59 -54.56 16.70
#